data_AF-A0A524F3T6-F1
#
_entry.id   AF-A0A524F3T6-F1
#
_cell.length_a   1.000
_cell.length_b   1.000
_cell.length_c   1.000
_cell.angle_alpha   90.00
_cell.angle_beta   90.00
_cell.angle_gamma   90.00
#
_symmetry.space_group_name_H-M   'P 1'
#
loop_
_entity.id
_entity.type
_entity.pdbx_description
1 polymer ?
#
loop_
_entity_poly.entity_id
_entity_poly.type
_entity_poly.pdbx_seq_one_letter_code
_entity_poly.pdbx_strand_id
1 'polypeptide(L)'
;MSEEVIIIRVPTPKKITEKDDDIGEETEKRIMRFKFRKTFDISQTTAYEDYLKEQREKDKKIYSNIEIDYEKSIKLLKSNFPEVTLIEDIKENEAKGTYNEETKTITTHERKSHTIFHELGHHATYILNLAHNDWKTNKSSYAKDEIQAELFSHILTKKFDEDAEYNFNYSNIWANKILDCFELKEFEHSYKTLVNFIGKLSFFL
;
A
#
# COMPACT_ATOMS: atom_id res chain seq x y z
N MET A 1 -5.39 5.84 -34.44
CA MET A 1 -5.18 5.30 -33.09
C MET A 1 -4.58 3.92 -33.26
N SER A 2 -3.36 3.69 -32.77
CA SER A 2 -2.71 2.39 -32.80
C SER A 2 -3.27 1.52 -31.67
N GLU A 3 -3.89 0.39 -32.00
CA GLU A 3 -4.39 -0.59 -31.03
C GLU A 3 -3.21 -1.35 -30.42
N GLU A 4 -2.96 -1.15 -29.13
CA GLU A 4 -1.91 -1.86 -28.41
C GLU A 4 -2.48 -3.19 -27.89
N VAL A 5 -2.19 -4.28 -28.61
CA VAL A 5 -2.66 -5.63 -28.25
C VAL A 5 -1.64 -6.30 -27.33
N ILE A 6 -2.01 -6.50 -26.06
CA ILE A 6 -1.17 -7.25 -25.12
C ILE A 6 -1.31 -8.75 -25.41
N ILE A 7 -0.18 -9.40 -25.71
CA ILE A 7 -0.10 -10.83 -26.00
C ILE A 7 0.50 -11.55 -24.80
N ILE A 8 -0.33 -12.34 -24.09
CA ILE A 8 0.13 -13.13 -22.94
C ILE A 8 0.44 -14.56 -23.36
N ARG A 9 1.60 -15.07 -22.95
CA ARG A 9 2.07 -16.44 -23.22
C ARG A 9 1.75 -17.35 -22.04
N VAL A 10 0.75 -18.21 -22.17
CA VAL A 10 0.36 -19.14 -21.09
C VAL A 10 0.95 -20.53 -21.34
N PRO A 11 1.90 -21.01 -20.53
CA PRO A 11 2.41 -22.37 -20.63
C PRO A 11 1.34 -23.35 -20.16
N THR A 12 0.99 -24.33 -21.00
CA THR A 12 0.07 -25.41 -20.63
C THR A 12 0.75 -26.76 -20.84
N PRO A 13 0.93 -27.57 -19.78
CA PRO A 13 1.49 -28.91 -19.92
C PRO A 13 0.46 -29.82 -20.58
N LYS A 14 0.85 -30.54 -21.64
CA LYS A 14 0.05 -31.61 -22.24
C LYS A 14 0.84 -32.92 -22.19
N LYS A 15 0.24 -33.97 -21.64
CA LYS A 15 0.75 -35.34 -21.70
C LYS A 15 0.47 -35.91 -23.07
N ILE A 16 1.47 -36.51 -23.69
CA ILE A 16 1.34 -37.21 -24.97
C ILE A 16 2.08 -38.54 -24.82
N THR A 17 1.45 -39.61 -25.29
CA THR A 17 2.06 -40.93 -25.34
C THR A 17 2.64 -41.11 -26.74
N GLU A 18 3.95 -41.29 -26.83
CA GLU A 18 4.60 -41.71 -28.07
C GLU A 18 4.93 -43.19 -27.96
N LYS A 19 4.66 -43.93 -29.04
CA LYS A 19 4.96 -45.35 -29.15
C LYS A 19 6.17 -45.49 -30.05
N ASP A 20 7.21 -46.13 -29.55
CA ASP A 20 8.43 -46.37 -30.31
C ASP A 20 8.21 -47.61 -31.19
N ASP A 21 8.13 -47.42 -32.51
CA ASP A 21 7.70 -48.47 -33.46
C ASP A 21 8.69 -49.67 -33.52
N ASP A 22 9.94 -49.49 -33.08
CA ASP A 22 10.98 -50.53 -33.10
C ASP A 22 11.03 -51.38 -31.82
N ILE A 23 10.53 -50.88 -30.68
CA ILE A 23 10.70 -51.51 -29.34
C ILE A 23 9.36 -51.78 -28.64
N GLY A 24 8.27 -51.18 -29.13
CA GLY A 24 6.91 -51.39 -28.59
C GLY A 24 6.65 -50.76 -27.23
N GLU A 25 7.62 -50.03 -26.65
CA GLU A 25 7.47 -49.31 -25.39
C GLU A 25 6.76 -47.96 -25.60
N GLU A 26 5.75 -47.70 -24.76
CA GLU A 26 5.04 -46.42 -24.71
C GLU A 26 5.72 -45.51 -23.68
N THR A 27 6.33 -44.40 -24.13
CA THR A 27 6.91 -43.40 -23.24
C THR A 27 6.00 -42.19 -23.11
N GLU A 28 5.66 -41.82 -21.86
CA GLU A 28 4.84 -40.65 -21.57
C GLU A 28 5.72 -39.39 -21.59
N LYS A 29 5.57 -38.56 -22.64
CA LYS A 29 6.30 -37.29 -22.77
C LYS A 29 5.42 -36.11 -22.36
N ARG A 30 5.98 -35.22 -21.55
CA ARG A 30 5.33 -33.96 -21.15
C ARG A 30 5.79 -32.84 -22.06
N ILE A 31 4.95 -32.43 -23.01
CA ILE A 31 5.27 -31.33 -23.94
C ILE A 31 4.67 -30.03 -23.42
N MET A 32 5.47 -28.97 -23.42
CA MET A 32 5.02 -27.61 -23.10
C MET A 32 4.44 -26.96 -24.36
N ARG A 33 3.15 -26.62 -24.34
CA ARG A 33 2.52 -25.79 -25.38
C ARG A 33 2.32 -24.38 -24.87
N PHE A 34 2.43 -23.41 -25.77
CA PHE A 34 2.13 -22.03 -25.50
C PHE A 34 0.87 -21.63 -26.24
N LYS A 35 -0.10 -21.07 -25.52
CA LYS A 35 -1.28 -20.43 -26.12
C LYS A 35 -1.11 -18.92 -26.01
N PHE A 36 -1.31 -18.24 -27.13
CA PHE A 36 -1.40 -16.79 -27.20
C PHE A 36 -2.87 -16.39 -27.11
N ARG A 37 -3.20 -15.52 -26.17
CA ARG A 37 -4.54 -14.91 -26.08
C ARG A 37 -4.40 -13.40 -26.27
N LYS A 38 -5.39 -12.82 -26.95
CA LYS A 38 -5.58 -11.37 -27.00
C LYS A 38 -6.42 -10.99 -25.79
N THR A 39 -5.91 -10.09 -24.97
CA THR A 39 -6.64 -9.48 -23.86
C THR A 39 -6.72 -7.98 -24.12
N PHE A 40 -7.88 -7.39 -23.86
CA PHE A 40 -8.06 -5.94 -23.90
C PHE A 40 -7.83 -5.39 -22.51
N ASP A 41 -7.20 -4.23 -22.42
CA ASP A 41 -7.13 -3.49 -21.17
C ASP A 41 -8.56 -3.08 -20.77
N ILE A 42 -8.90 -3.16 -19.47
CA ILE A 42 -10.26 -2.83 -19.01
C ILE A 42 -10.64 -1.39 -19.35
N SER A 43 -9.67 -0.47 -19.39
CA SER A 43 -9.85 0.93 -19.80
C SER A 43 -10.26 1.10 -21.26
N GLN A 44 -10.06 0.08 -22.09
CA GLN A 44 -10.47 0.02 -23.49
C GLN A 44 -11.86 -0.61 -23.67
N THR A 45 -12.56 -0.93 -22.57
CA THR A 45 -13.89 -1.56 -22.60
C THR A 45 -14.95 -0.64 -22.01
N THR A 46 -16.20 -0.83 -22.43
CA THR A 46 -17.35 -0.12 -21.88
C THR A 46 -17.62 -0.45 -20.41
N ALA A 47 -17.01 -1.53 -19.88
CA ALA A 47 -17.11 -1.92 -18.47
C ALA A 47 -16.20 -1.09 -17.54
N TYR A 48 -15.37 -0.19 -18.08
CA TYR A 48 -14.48 0.64 -17.27
C TYR A 48 -15.23 1.59 -16.33
N GLU A 49 -16.31 2.20 -16.82
CA GLU A 49 -17.11 3.13 -16.00
C GLU A 49 -17.81 2.40 -14.84
N ASP A 50 -18.34 1.21 -15.10
CA ASP A 50 -18.94 0.34 -14.09
C ASP A 50 -17.90 -0.11 -13.06
N TYR A 51 -16.69 -0.50 -13.52
CA TYR A 51 -15.57 -0.80 -12.64
C TYR A 51 -15.21 0.40 -11.74
N LEU A 52 -15.11 1.62 -12.29
CA LEU A 52 -14.81 2.82 -11.51
C LEU A 52 -15.91 3.18 -10.51
N LYS A 53 -17.17 2.90 -10.84
CA LYS A 53 -18.30 3.14 -9.93
C LYS A 53 -18.34 2.12 -8.81
N GLU A 54 -18.13 0.84 -9.12
CA GLU A 54 -18.05 -0.24 -8.15
C GLU A 54 -16.87 -0.06 -7.20
N GLN A 55 -15.73 0.45 -7.69
CA GLN A 55 -14.60 0.84 -6.84
C GLN A 55 -14.97 1.98 -5.90
N ARG A 56 -15.61 3.06 -6.38
CA ARG A 56 -16.04 4.19 -5.52
C ARG A 56 -17.03 3.79 -4.43
N GLU A 57 -17.95 2.85 -4.74
CA GLU A 57 -18.91 2.34 -3.77
C GLU A 57 -18.25 1.41 -2.74
N LYS A 58 -17.30 0.58 -3.17
CA LYS A 58 -16.44 -0.20 -2.27
C LYS A 58 -15.61 0.72 -1.37
N ASP A 59 -14.96 1.74 -1.94
CA ASP A 59 -14.18 2.74 -1.22
C ASP A 59 -15.01 3.39 -0.12
N LYS A 60 -16.21 3.92 -0.44
CA LYS A 60 -17.10 4.54 0.56
C LYS A 60 -17.48 3.61 1.71
N LYS A 61 -17.75 2.34 1.41
CA LYS A 61 -18.15 1.34 2.41
C LYS A 61 -16.97 0.84 3.26
N ILE A 62 -15.75 0.98 2.74
CA ILE A 62 -14.50 0.60 3.40
C ILE A 62 -13.99 1.73 4.30
N TYR A 63 -14.09 2.99 3.86
CA TYR A 63 -13.82 4.15 4.72
C TYR A 63 -14.74 4.22 5.95
N SER A 64 -15.90 3.55 5.92
CA SER A 64 -16.82 3.47 7.06
C SER A 64 -16.57 2.28 7.99
N ASN A 65 -15.67 1.34 7.66
CA ASN A 65 -15.52 0.10 8.40
C ASN A 65 -14.13 -0.06 9.02
N ILE A 66 -14.14 -0.08 10.35
CA ILE A 66 -13.10 -0.58 11.26
C ILE A 66 -11.87 0.32 11.32
N GLU A 67 -12.06 1.44 11.99
CA GLU A 67 -10.99 2.27 12.51
C GLU A 67 -10.63 1.82 13.93
N ILE A 68 -9.34 1.83 14.27
CA ILE A 68 -8.90 1.57 15.64
C ILE A 68 -9.52 2.62 16.55
N ASP A 69 -9.88 2.22 17.77
CA ASP A 69 -10.36 3.16 18.77
C ASP A 69 -9.37 4.34 18.95
N TYR A 70 -9.88 5.56 18.80
CA TYR A 70 -9.07 6.77 18.82
C TYR A 70 -8.24 6.90 20.09
N GLU A 71 -8.79 6.57 21.26
CA GLU A 71 -8.08 6.66 22.55
C GLU A 71 -6.94 5.63 22.64
N LYS A 72 -7.13 4.44 22.06
CA LYS A 72 -6.06 3.44 21.94
C LYS A 72 -4.89 3.98 21.10
N SER A 73 -5.18 4.70 20.02
CA SER A 73 -4.13 5.30 19.17
C SER A 73 -3.33 6.38 19.92
N ILE A 74 -3.98 7.18 20.75
CA ILE A 74 -3.32 8.16 21.64
C ILE A 74 -2.44 7.46 22.67
N LYS A 75 -2.94 6.39 23.30
CA LYS A 75 -2.16 5.60 24.27
C LYS A 75 -0.89 5.04 23.63
N LEU A 76 -0.99 4.50 22.41
CA LEU A 76 0.16 3.98 21.67
C LEU A 76 1.18 5.09 21.39
N LEU A 77 0.72 6.24 20.89
CA LEU A 77 1.56 7.41 20.61
C LEU A 77 2.35 7.80 21.87
N LYS A 78 1.66 8.06 22.98
CA LYS A 78 2.28 8.49 24.24
C LYS A 78 3.24 7.46 24.83
N SER A 79 2.97 6.17 24.63
CA SER A 79 3.81 5.10 25.20
C SER A 79 5.10 4.88 24.42
N ASN A 80 5.07 5.05 23.10
CA ASN A 80 6.21 4.75 22.23
C ASN A 80 6.96 5.98 21.74
N PHE A 81 6.33 7.15 21.75
CA PHE A 81 6.86 8.42 21.25
C PHE A 81 6.59 9.54 22.26
N PRO A 82 7.14 9.45 23.49
CA PRO A 82 6.89 10.42 24.55
C PRO A 82 7.38 11.85 24.21
N GLU A 83 8.27 11.99 23.23
CA GLU A 83 8.75 13.26 22.71
C GLU A 83 7.78 13.95 21.73
N VAL A 84 6.78 13.22 21.21
CA VAL A 84 5.81 13.75 20.25
C VAL A 84 4.64 14.38 21.00
N THR A 85 4.35 15.64 20.68
CA THR A 85 3.21 16.36 21.24
C THR A 85 1.99 16.20 20.34
N LEU A 86 0.83 15.84 20.90
CA LEU A 86 -0.44 15.79 20.17
C LEU A 86 -1.29 17.02 20.54
N ILE A 87 -1.73 17.77 19.54
CA ILE A 87 -2.67 18.88 19.66
C ILE A 87 -3.94 18.53 18.89
N GLU A 88 -5.08 18.52 19.58
CA GLU A 88 -6.39 18.36 18.95
C GLU A 88 -6.97 19.76 18.65
N ASP A 89 -6.92 20.18 17.37
CA ASP A 89 -7.56 21.41 16.90
C ASP A 89 -8.72 21.08 15.95
N ILE A 90 -9.77 20.47 16.52
CA ILE A 90 -10.91 19.94 15.77
C ILE A 90 -11.75 21.09 15.20
N LYS A 91 -11.46 21.45 13.94
CA LYS A 91 -12.15 22.48 13.15
C LYS A 91 -12.35 21.96 11.74
N GLU A 92 -13.39 22.41 11.05
CA GLU A 92 -13.50 22.18 9.61
C GLU A 92 -12.32 22.86 8.92
N ASN A 93 -11.40 22.04 8.43
CA ASN A 93 -10.19 22.46 7.74
C ASN A 93 -9.99 21.57 6.51
N GLU A 94 -9.29 22.08 5.49
CA GLU A 94 -9.00 21.29 4.28
C GLU A 94 -8.03 20.13 4.58
N ALA A 95 -7.12 20.32 5.55
CA ALA A 95 -6.21 19.30 6.04
C ALA A 95 -6.80 18.53 7.23
N LYS A 96 -6.64 17.20 7.23
CA LYS A 96 -7.11 16.30 8.30
C LYS A 96 -6.17 16.29 9.52
N GLY A 97 -4.87 16.40 9.27
CA GLY A 97 -3.81 16.45 10.25
C GLY A 97 -2.59 17.15 9.67
N THR A 98 -1.64 17.48 10.55
CA THR A 98 -0.31 17.96 10.16
C THR A 98 0.74 17.50 11.16
N TYR A 99 1.95 17.25 10.66
CA TYR A 99 3.14 17.00 11.47
C TYR A 99 4.17 18.11 11.27
N ASN A 100 4.74 18.60 12.37
CA ASN A 100 5.82 19.58 12.38
C ASN A 100 7.12 18.94 12.89
N GLU A 101 8.10 18.80 11.98
CA GLU A 101 9.40 18.16 12.24
C GLU A 101 10.23 18.87 13.33
N GLU A 102 10.25 20.20 13.34
CA GLU A 102 11.08 21.00 14.25
C GLU A 102 10.58 20.90 15.71
N THR A 103 9.27 20.93 15.88
CA THR A 103 8.63 20.89 17.20
C THR A 103 8.18 19.49 17.62
N LYS A 104 8.25 18.52 16.71
CA LYS A 104 7.72 17.15 16.88
C LYS A 104 6.25 17.16 17.33
N THR A 105 5.47 18.04 16.72
CA THR A 105 4.06 18.23 17.05
C THR A 105 3.17 17.63 15.95
N ILE A 106 2.24 16.78 16.36
CA ILE A 106 1.12 16.33 15.54
C ILE A 106 -0.09 17.19 15.90
N THR A 107 -0.70 17.83 14.92
CA THR A 107 -1.99 18.52 15.08
C THR A 107 -3.05 17.76 14.31
N THR A 108 -4.11 17.29 14.98
CA THR A 108 -5.25 16.63 14.34
C THR A 108 -6.45 17.55 14.27
N HIS A 109 -7.09 17.62 13.09
CA HIS A 109 -8.33 18.37 12.86
C HIS A 109 -9.58 17.48 12.84
N GLU A 110 -9.40 16.16 12.90
CA GLU A 110 -10.47 15.17 13.04
C GLU A 110 -10.11 14.10 14.09
N ARG A 111 -11.15 13.53 14.75
CA ARG A 111 -10.98 12.44 15.71
C ARG A 111 -10.95 11.09 15.00
N LYS A 112 -9.83 10.82 14.34
CA LYS A 112 -9.55 9.59 13.60
C LYS A 112 -8.18 9.04 13.97
N SER A 113 -8.11 7.75 14.31
CA SER A 113 -6.84 7.08 14.62
C SER A 113 -5.93 7.05 13.41
N HIS A 114 -6.52 6.92 12.20
CA HIS A 114 -5.76 6.96 10.95
C HIS A 114 -4.93 8.24 10.85
N THR A 115 -5.53 9.38 11.17
CA THR A 115 -4.86 10.68 11.12
C THR A 115 -3.68 10.71 12.08
N ILE A 116 -3.83 10.23 13.31
CA ILE A 116 -2.72 10.14 14.26
C ILE A 116 -1.59 9.26 13.71
N PHE A 117 -1.92 8.09 13.18
CA PHE A 117 -0.92 7.14 12.68
C PHE A 117 -0.25 7.59 11.38
N HIS A 118 -0.97 8.30 10.52
CA HIS A 118 -0.43 8.93 9.32
C HIS A 118 0.60 10.01 9.69
N GLU A 119 0.22 10.95 10.57
CA GLU A 119 1.14 12.01 11.01
C GLU A 119 2.33 11.44 11.81
N LEU A 120 2.11 10.38 12.58
CA LEU A 120 3.18 9.62 13.22
C LEU A 120 4.09 8.93 12.21
N GLY A 121 3.56 8.54 11.05
CA GLY A 121 4.33 8.05 9.92
C GLY A 121 5.32 9.09 9.41
N HIS A 122 4.91 10.35 9.25
CA HIS A 122 5.83 11.44 8.92
C HIS A 122 6.92 11.63 9.99
N HIS A 123 6.55 11.51 11.27
CA HIS A 123 7.55 11.53 12.34
C HIS A 123 8.55 10.37 12.23
N ALA A 124 8.06 9.15 12.00
CA ALA A 124 8.88 7.96 11.90
C ALA A 124 9.84 8.02 10.69
N THR A 125 9.36 8.45 9.53
CA THR A 125 10.20 8.59 8.32
C THR A 125 11.25 9.67 8.50
N TYR A 126 10.92 10.76 9.20
CA TYR A 126 11.87 11.80 9.58
C TYR A 126 13.01 11.25 10.46
N ILE A 127 12.70 10.60 11.59
CA ILE A 127 13.75 10.09 12.50
C ILE A 127 14.58 8.95 11.89
N LEU A 128 14.02 8.23 10.91
CA LEU A 128 14.70 7.15 10.19
C LEU A 128 15.53 7.66 8.99
N ASN A 129 15.53 8.97 8.73
CA ASN A 129 16.13 9.60 7.55
C ASN A 129 15.63 8.99 6.23
N LEU A 130 14.34 8.64 6.18
CA LEU A 130 13.65 8.20 4.96
C LEU A 130 12.91 9.35 4.28
N ALA A 131 12.63 10.43 5.02
CA ALA A 131 12.00 11.64 4.52
C ALA A 131 12.94 12.40 3.56
N HIS A 132 12.36 13.00 2.52
CA HIS A 132 13.11 13.65 1.45
C HIS A 132 13.30 15.14 1.75
N ASN A 133 14.55 15.59 1.91
CA ASN A 133 14.91 16.97 2.32
C ASN A 133 14.38 18.09 1.39
N ASP A 134 13.88 17.78 0.20
CA ASP A 134 13.35 18.71 -0.80
C ASP A 134 11.82 18.60 -1.00
N TRP A 135 11.09 17.91 -0.12
CA TRP A 135 9.64 17.67 -0.27
C TRP A 135 8.81 18.95 -0.48
N LYS A 136 9.23 20.08 0.11
CA LYS A 136 8.54 21.38 -0.03
C LYS A 136 8.65 21.99 -1.44
N THR A 137 9.65 21.59 -2.22
CA THR A 137 9.93 22.15 -3.54
C THR A 137 9.80 21.11 -4.66
N ASN A 138 9.74 19.83 -4.32
CA ASN A 138 9.67 18.72 -5.27
C ASN A 138 8.42 17.85 -5.03
N LYS A 139 7.50 17.87 -6.00
CA LYS A 139 6.25 17.10 -5.95
C LYS A 139 6.47 15.58 -5.83
N SER A 140 7.54 15.06 -6.43
CA SER A 140 7.86 13.63 -6.34
C SER A 140 8.31 13.27 -4.93
N SER A 141 9.20 14.06 -4.34
CA SER A 141 9.64 13.91 -2.95
C SER A 141 8.49 14.02 -1.95
N TYR A 142 7.58 14.98 -2.14
CA TYR A 142 6.36 15.07 -1.36
C TYR A 142 5.50 13.80 -1.46
N ALA A 143 5.27 13.32 -2.69
CA ALA A 143 4.51 12.09 -2.90
C ALA A 143 5.17 10.87 -2.25
N LYS A 144 6.51 10.79 -2.23
CA LYS A 144 7.24 9.72 -1.53
C LYS A 144 7.01 9.76 -0.02
N ASP A 145 7.07 10.95 0.58
CA ASP A 145 6.92 11.10 2.02
C ASP A 145 5.50 10.77 2.48
N GLU A 146 4.48 11.23 1.74
CA GLU A 146 3.08 10.80 1.90
C GLU A 146 2.94 9.29 1.75
N ILE A 147 3.66 8.70 0.78
CA ILE A 147 3.59 7.27 0.54
C ILE A 147 4.11 6.47 1.75
N GLN A 148 5.24 6.90 2.28
CA GLN A 148 5.85 6.24 3.42
C GLN A 148 5.03 6.44 4.71
N ALA A 149 4.42 7.61 4.91
CA ALA A 149 3.55 7.89 6.06
C ALA A 149 2.30 6.99 6.07
N GLU A 150 1.62 6.85 4.94
CA GLU A 150 0.49 5.94 4.78
C GLU A 150 0.89 4.46 4.93
N LEU A 151 2.04 4.06 4.37
CA LEU A 151 2.58 2.72 4.55
C LEU A 151 2.87 2.42 6.03
N PHE A 152 3.46 3.37 6.75
CA PHE A 152 3.69 3.25 8.19
C PHE A 152 2.36 3.09 8.94
N SER A 153 1.38 3.96 8.67
CA SER A 153 0.04 3.90 9.29
C SER A 153 -0.62 2.53 9.07
N HIS A 154 -0.52 2.00 7.84
CA HIS A 154 -1.06 0.69 7.51
C HIS A 154 -0.40 -0.45 8.30
N ILE A 155 0.93 -0.53 8.29
CA ILE A 155 1.67 -1.59 8.99
C ILE A 155 1.41 -1.49 10.50
N LEU A 156 1.38 -0.28 11.04
CA LEU A 156 1.12 -0.05 12.45
C LEU A 156 -0.30 -0.48 12.84
N THR A 157 -1.30 -0.11 12.04
CA THR A 157 -2.70 -0.51 12.23
C THR A 157 -2.84 -2.02 12.25
N LYS A 158 -2.27 -2.70 11.26
CA LYS A 158 -2.30 -4.17 11.15
C LYS A 158 -1.62 -4.88 12.31
N LYS A 159 -0.54 -4.29 12.86
CA LYS A 159 0.16 -4.86 14.01
C LYS A 159 -0.56 -4.57 15.34
N PHE A 160 -1.20 -3.41 15.46
CA PHE A 160 -1.88 -2.99 16.68
C PHE A 160 -3.22 -3.70 16.90
N ASP A 161 -3.95 -3.96 15.82
CA ASP A 161 -5.26 -4.60 15.86
C ASP A 161 -5.33 -5.67 14.77
N GLU A 162 -4.97 -6.90 15.14
CA GLU A 162 -4.87 -8.06 14.21
C GLU A 162 -6.20 -8.34 13.50
N ASP A 163 -7.33 -7.98 14.13
CA ASP A 163 -8.69 -8.13 13.60
C ASP A 163 -9.17 -6.91 12.80
N ALA A 164 -8.40 -5.82 12.76
CA ALA A 164 -8.73 -4.72 11.88
C ALA A 164 -8.63 -5.20 10.42
N GLU A 165 -9.79 -5.37 9.77
CA GLU A 165 -9.92 -5.48 8.31
C GLU A 165 -9.58 -4.14 7.64
N TYR A 166 -8.47 -3.51 8.07
CA TYR A 166 -7.90 -2.34 7.41
C TYR A 166 -7.41 -2.78 6.04
N ASN A 167 -8.24 -2.56 5.04
CA ASN A 167 -7.96 -2.98 3.69
C ASN A 167 -7.07 -1.90 3.06
N PHE A 168 -5.80 -2.25 2.80
CA PHE A 168 -4.86 -1.43 2.01
C PHE A 168 -5.29 -1.44 0.54
N ASN A 169 -6.56 -1.15 0.23
CA ASN A 169 -7.10 -1.10 -1.12
C ASN A 169 -6.49 0.03 -1.96
N TYR A 170 -5.70 0.88 -1.31
CA TYR A 170 -4.64 1.64 -1.94
C TYR A 170 -3.72 0.80 -2.82
N SER A 171 -3.58 -0.51 -2.64
CA SER A 171 -2.54 -1.33 -3.27
C SER A 171 -2.41 -1.15 -4.78
N ASN A 172 -3.49 -0.97 -5.55
CA ASN A 172 -3.39 -0.78 -7.00
C ASN A 172 -3.09 0.68 -7.40
N ILE A 173 -3.80 1.65 -6.82
CA ILE A 173 -3.56 3.09 -7.07
C ILE A 173 -2.17 3.49 -6.57
N TRP A 174 -1.77 2.91 -5.44
CA TRP A 174 -0.50 3.14 -4.80
C TRP A 174 0.60 2.28 -5.37
N ALA A 175 0.36 1.06 -5.86
CA ALA A 175 1.40 0.36 -6.63
C ALA A 175 1.84 1.22 -7.82
N ASN A 176 0.88 1.82 -8.54
CA ASN A 176 1.23 2.74 -9.63
C ASN A 176 1.97 3.98 -9.10
N LYS A 177 1.46 4.66 -8.08
CA LYS A 177 2.16 5.83 -7.49
C LYS A 177 3.54 5.49 -6.92
N ILE A 178 3.69 4.32 -6.30
CA ILE A 178 4.95 3.81 -5.77
C ILE A 178 5.92 3.60 -6.94
N LEU A 179 5.49 2.96 -8.01
CA LEU A 179 6.34 2.76 -9.20
C LEU A 179 6.65 4.08 -9.93
N ASP A 180 5.76 5.07 -9.87
CA ASP A 180 5.96 6.40 -10.46
C ASP A 180 6.93 7.26 -9.62
N CYS A 181 6.99 7.03 -8.30
CA CYS A 181 7.79 7.85 -7.39
C CYS A 181 9.10 7.16 -7.01
N PHE A 182 9.11 5.85 -6.76
CA PHE A 182 10.23 5.09 -6.23
C PHE A 182 10.87 4.15 -7.25
N GLU A 183 12.19 4.05 -7.17
CA GLU A 183 12.87 2.86 -7.66
C GLU A 183 12.53 1.66 -6.76
N LEU A 184 12.35 0.46 -7.33
CA LEU A 184 11.90 -0.71 -6.57
C LEU A 184 12.79 -1.02 -5.35
N LYS A 185 14.11 -0.90 -5.49
CA LYS A 185 15.07 -1.14 -4.41
C LYS A 185 14.97 -0.09 -3.30
N GLU A 186 14.69 1.15 -3.67
CA GLU A 186 14.48 2.25 -2.73
C GLU A 186 13.24 1.97 -1.88
N PHE A 187 12.12 1.64 -2.54
CA PHE A 187 10.88 1.28 -1.85
C PHE A 187 11.06 0.05 -0.94
N GLU A 188 11.72 -1.01 -1.43
CA GLU A 188 11.98 -2.21 -0.62
C GLU A 188 12.81 -1.90 0.62
N HIS A 189 13.79 -1.00 0.50
CA HIS A 189 14.58 -0.55 1.64
C HIS A 189 13.70 0.21 2.66
N SER A 190 12.93 1.20 2.21
CA SER A 190 12.02 1.95 3.09
C SER A 190 11.02 1.02 3.78
N TYR A 191 10.39 0.10 3.04
CA TYR A 191 9.45 -0.88 3.59
C TYR A 191 10.07 -1.73 4.70
N LYS A 192 11.24 -2.34 4.45
CA LYS A 192 11.94 -3.16 5.46
C LYS A 192 12.33 -2.35 6.69
N THR A 193 12.77 -1.11 6.50
CA THR A 193 13.14 -0.22 7.59
C THR A 193 11.93 0.11 8.46
N LEU A 194 10.79 0.46 7.86
CA LEU A 194 9.54 0.74 8.58
C LEU A 194 9.00 -0.51 9.31
N VAL A 195 8.97 -1.66 8.67
CA VAL A 195 8.56 -2.94 9.30
C VAL A 195 9.44 -3.26 10.50
N ASN A 196 10.77 -3.13 10.37
CA ASN A 196 11.69 -3.39 11.47
C ASN A 196 11.52 -2.38 12.62
N PHE A 197 11.27 -1.11 12.30
CA PHE A 197 11.03 -0.07 13.28
C PHE A 197 9.74 -0.33 14.08
N ILE A 198 8.62 -0.56 13.38
CA ILE A 198 7.33 -0.95 13.99
C ILE A 198 7.48 -2.26 14.78
N GLY A 199 8.33 -3.18 14.31
CA GLY A 199 8.79 -4.38 14.98
C GLY A 199 9.18 -4.18 16.45
N LYS A 200 9.81 -3.05 16.75
CA LYS A 200 10.37 -2.71 18.07
C LYS A 200 9.41 -1.95 18.99
N LEU A 201 8.27 -1.48 18.48
CA LEU A 201 7.29 -0.77 19.29
C LEU A 201 6.63 -1.71 20.30
N SER A 202 6.30 -1.17 21.47
CA SER A 202 5.62 -1.90 22.54
C SER A 202 4.11 -1.73 22.42
N PHE A 203 3.41 -2.85 22.36
CA PHE A 203 1.95 -2.94 22.24
C PHE A 203 1.38 -3.36 23.59
N PHE A 204 1.26 -2.41 24.52
CA PHE A 204 0.62 -2.66 25.81
C PHE A 204 -0.88 -2.47 25.66
N LEU A 205 -1.62 -3.58 25.60
CA LEU A 205 -3.09 -3.60 25.69
C LEU A 205 -3.55 -2.99 27.03
#